data_AF-O27252-F1
#
_entry.id   AF-O27252-F1
#
_cell.length_a   1.000
_cell.length_b   1.000
_cell.length_c   1.000
_cell.angle_alpha   90.00
_cell.angle_beta   90.00
_cell.angle_gamma   90.00
#
_symmetry.space_group_name_H-M   'P 1'
#
loop_
_entity.id
_entity.type
_entity.pdbx_description
1 polymer ?
#
loop_
_entity_poly.entity_id
_entity_poly.type
_entity_poly.pdbx_seq_one_letter_code
_entity_poly.pdbx_strand_id
1 'polypeptide(L)' 'MYIIFRCDCGRALYSREGAKTRKCVCGRTVNVKDRRIFGRADDFEEASELVRKLQEEKYGSCHFTNPSKRE' A
#
# COMPACT_ATOMS: atom_id res chain seq x y z
N MET A 1 -11.31 -7.64 -9.47
CA MET A 1 -11.51 -6.74 -8.32
C MET A 1 -10.50 -6.92 -7.18
N TYR A 2 -9.83 -5.83 -6.87
CA TYR A 2 -8.86 -5.61 -5.82
C TYR A 2 -9.34 -4.48 -4.92
N ILE A 3 -9.02 -4.60 -3.63
CA ILE A 3 -9.35 -3.61 -2.61
C ILE A 3 -8.06 -3.06 -2.02
N ILE A 4 -8.03 -1.75 -1.84
CA ILE A 4 -6.87 -1.01 -1.35
C ILE A 4 -7.14 -0.58 0.09
N PHE A 5 -6.24 -0.94 0.99
CA PHE A 5 -6.33 -0.62 2.42
C PHE A 5 -4.95 -0.21 2.95
N ARG A 6 -4.93 0.45 4.11
CA ARG A 6 -3.67 0.80 4.79
C ARG A 6 -3.41 -0.13 5.96
N CYS A 7 -2.14 -0.48 6.12
CA CYS A 7 -1.63 -1.14 7.32
C CYS A 7 -1.31 -0.11 8.41
N ASP A 8 -1.25 -0.52 9.68
CA ASP A 8 -0.82 0.32 10.80
C ASP A 8 0.62 0.85 10.65
N CYS A 9 1.48 0.16 9.90
CA CYS A 9 2.82 0.67 9.59
C CYS A 9 2.80 1.88 8.63
N GLY A 10 1.62 2.26 8.13
CA GLY A 10 1.41 3.38 7.21
C GLY A 10 1.53 3.02 5.73
N ARG A 11 2.01 1.82 5.38
CA ARG A 11 2.03 1.34 3.99
C ARG A 11 0.62 1.07 3.48
N ALA A 12 0.32 1.54 2.27
CA ALA A 12 -0.84 1.11 1.51
C ALA A 12 -0.57 -0.27 0.91
N LEU A 13 -1.58 -1.12 0.90
CA LEU A 13 -1.54 -2.47 0.38
C LEU A 13 -2.81 -2.72 -0.42
N TYR A 14 -2.71 -3.53 -1.46
CA TYR A 14 -3.86 -4.06 -2.17
C TYR A 14 -3.99 -5.56 -1.94
N SER A 15 -5.22 -6.06 -2.00
CA SER A 15 -5.51 -7.49 -1.99
C SER A 15 -6.72 -7.78 -2.86
N ARG A 16 -6.93 -9.04 -3.26
CA ARG A 16 -8.11 -9.43 -4.01
C ARG A 16 -9.36 -9.26 -3.15
N GLU A 17 -10.45 -8.85 -3.78
CA GLU A 17 -11.74 -8.79 -3.10
C GLU A 17 -12.12 -10.19 -2.58
N GLY A 18 -12.43 -10.30 -1.29
CA GLY A 18 -12.67 -11.58 -0.61
C GLY A 18 -11.49 -12.15 0.19
N ALA A 19 -10.28 -11.60 0.04
CA ALA A 19 -9.16 -11.96 0.90
C ALA A 19 -9.47 -11.58 2.36
N LYS A 20 -9.44 -12.56 3.27
CA LYS A 20 -9.69 -12.31 4.70
C LYS A 20 -8.52 -11.57 5.34
N THR A 21 -7.30 -12.03 5.10
CA THR A 21 -6.10 -11.46 5.72
C THR A 21 -4.99 -11.30 4.68
N ARG A 22 -4.12 -10.31 4.91
CA ARG A 22 -2.95 -10.03 4.07
C ARG A 22 -1.76 -9.74 4.98
N LYS A 23 -0.65 -10.45 4.79
CA LYS A 23 0.58 -10.16 5.52
C LYS A 23 1.23 -8.89 4.98
N CYS A 24 1.46 -7.90 5.84
CA CYS A 24 2.28 -6.76 5.49
C CYS A 24 3.77 -7.13 5.62
N VAL A 25 4.61 -6.43 4.88
CA VAL A 25 6.08 -6.50 4.98
C VAL A 25 6.62 -6.07 6.34
N CYS A 26 5.84 -5.35 7.16
CA CYS A 26 6.19 -5.08 8.55
C CYS A 26 6.02 -6.30 9.48
N GLY A 27 5.64 -7.48 8.95
CA GLY A 27 5.41 -8.70 9.72
C GLY A 27 4.01 -8.82 10.32
N ARG A 28 3.21 -7.75 10.31
CA ARG A 28 1.83 -7.78 10.83
C ARG A 28 0.86 -8.38 9.82
N THR A 29 -0.05 -9.21 10.30
CA THR A 29 -1.19 -9.72 9.51
C THR A 29 -2.34 -8.73 9.60
N VAL A 30 -2.71 -8.15 8.46
CA VAL A 30 -3.80 -7.17 8.37
C VAL A 30 -5.08 -7.91 7.98
N ASN A 31 -6.12 -7.78 8.79
CA ASN A 31 -7.44 -8.31 8.48
C ASN A 31 -8.17 -7.31 7.58
N VAL A 32 -8.55 -7.71 6.36
CA VAL A 32 -9.04 -6.75 5.36
C VAL A 32 -10.47 -6.29 5.66
N LYS A 33 -11.28 -7.15 6.29
CA LYS A 33 -12.67 -6.83 6.67
C LYS A 33 -12.78 -5.76 7.76
N ASP A 34 -11.80 -5.69 8.64
CA ASP A 34 -11.77 -4.78 9.78
C ASP A 34 -11.22 -3.39 9.39
N ARG A 35 -10.62 -3.28 8.20
CA ARG A 35 -9.92 -2.07 7.77
C ARG A 35 -10.76 -1.24 6.82
N ARG A 36 -10.56 0.07 6.92
CA ARG A 36 -11.14 1.03 5.99
C ARG A 36 -10.54 0.82 4.60
N ILE A 37 -11.41 0.55 3.65
CA ILE A 37 -11.07 0.44 2.23
C ILE A 37 -11.00 1.86 1.66
N PHE A 38 -9.85 2.22 1.09
CA PHE A 38 -9.60 3.53 0.47
C PHE A 38 -9.98 3.57 -1.00
N GLY A 39 -10.06 2.42 -1.65
CA GLY A 39 -10.43 2.30 -3.05
C GLY A 39 -10.64 0.85 -3.46
N ARG A 40 -11.25 0.69 -4.63
CA ARG A 40 -11.36 -0.59 -5.33
C ARG A 40 -10.83 -0.40 -6.75
N ALA A 41 -10.17 -1.42 -7.27
CA ALA A 41 -9.63 -1.47 -8.61
C ALA A 41 -10.10 -2.75 -9.28
N ASP A 42 -10.42 -2.73 -10.57
CA ASP A 42 -10.80 -3.98 -11.24
C ASP A 42 -9.55 -4.84 -11.52
N ASP A 43 -8.52 -4.18 -12.04
CA ASP A 43 -7.22 -4.73 -12.44
C ASP A 43 -6.12 -4.57 -11.38
N PHE A 44 -5.08 -5.40 -11.53
CA PHE A 44 -3.91 -5.35 -10.66
C PHE A 44 -3.05 -4.10 -10.92
N GLU A 45 -3.03 -3.59 -12.15
CA GLU A 45 -2.27 -2.39 -12.54
C GLU A 45 -2.82 -1.17 -11.83
N GLU A 46 -4.14 -0.93 -11.95
CA GLU A 46 -4.87 0.11 -11.25
C GLU A 46 -4.68 0.02 -9.72
N ALA A 47 -4.72 -1.20 -9.16
CA ALA A 47 -4.50 -1.42 -7.73
C ALA A 47 -3.08 -1.01 -7.29
N SER A 48 -2.08 -1.30 -8.12
CA SER A 48 -0.68 -0.93 -7.87
C SER A 48 -0.49 0.58 -7.93
N GLU A 49 -1.05 1.23 -8.95
CA GLU A 49 -0.98 2.69 -9.12
C GLU A 49 -1.65 3.44 -7.96
N LEU A 50 -2.83 2.99 -7.51
CA LEU A 50 -3.48 3.57 -6.32
C LEU A 50 -2.64 3.41 -5.06
N VAL A 51 -2.01 2.24 -4.86
CA VAL A 51 -1.12 2.01 -3.72
C VAL A 51 0.13 2.87 -3.79
N ARG A 52 0.68 3.07 -4.98
CA ARG A 52 1.83 3.95 -5.22
C ARG A 52 1.47 5.40 -4.88
N LYS A 53 0.38 5.91 -5.44
CA LYS A 53 -0.14 7.26 -5.17
C LYS A 53 -0.38 7.48 -3.68
N LEU A 54 -1.05 6.55 -2.99
CA LEU A 54 -1.31 6.65 -1.55
C LEU A 54 -0.03 6.61 -0.69
N GLN A 55 1.05 6.00 -1.17
CA GLN A 55 2.34 6.03 -0.49
C GLN A 55 3.06 7.36 -0.72
N GLU A 56 3.08 7.84 -1.97
CA GLU A 56 3.67 9.13 -2.34
C GLU A 56 2.97 10.30 -1.62
N GLU A 57 1.63 10.28 -1.50
CA GLU A 57 0.89 11.30 -0.75
C GLU A 57 1.26 11.35 0.74
N LYS A 58 1.66 10.22 1.33
CA LYS A 58 1.93 10.12 2.77
C LYS A 58 3.40 10.35 3.11
N TYR A 59 4.31 9.79 2.31
CA TYR A 59 5.75 9.81 2.57
C TYR A 59 6.50 10.79 1.65
N GLY A 60 5.82 11.42 0.70
CA GLY A 60 6.45 12.15 -0.40
C GLY A 60 7.01 11.20 -1.46
N SER A 61 7.47 11.76 -2.58
CA SER A 61 8.33 11.02 -3.50
C SER A 61 9.55 10.56 -2.71
N CYS A 62 9.70 9.25 -2.51
CA CYS A 62 10.91 8.67 -1.94
C CYS A 62 12.07 8.97 -2.89
N HIS A 63 12.66 10.16 -2.81
CA HIS A 63 13.95 10.41 -3.39
C HIS A 63 14.91 9.47 -2.69
N PHE A 64 15.48 8.55 -3.46
CA PHE A 64 16.67 7.85 -3.02
C PHE A 64 17.75 8.93 -2.89
N THR A 65 17.88 9.50 -1.69
CA THR A 65 19.03 10.33 -1.37
C THR A 65 20.20 9.37 -1.37
N ASN A 66 20.91 9.29 -2.49
CA ASN A 66 22.14 8.53 -2.56
C ASN A 66 23.09 9.20 -1.55
N PRO A 67 23.48 8.53 -0.46
CA PRO A 67 24.33 9.14 0.56
C PRO A 67 25.75 9.47 0.05
N SER A 68 26.06 9.17 -1.22
CA SER A 68 27.38 9.35 -1.83
C SER A 68 27.64 10.67 -2.55
N LYS A 69 26.74 11.67 -2.49
CA LYS A 69 27.13 13.05 -2.84
C LYS A 69 27.35 13.89 -1.59
N ARG A 70 28.45 13.59 -0.90
CA ARG A 70 29.21 14.64 -0.21
C ARG A 70 30.23 15.12 -1.25
N GLU A 71 29.93 16.21 -1.93
CA GLU A 71 30.96 17.04 -2.56
C GLU A 71 31.60 17.91 -1.47
#